data_AF-A0A4Q5VCJ8-F1
#
_entry.id   AF-A0A4Q5VCJ8-F1
#
_cell.length_a   1.000
_cell.length_b   1.000
_cell.length_c   1.000
_cell.angle_alpha   90.00
_cell.angle_beta   90.00
_cell.angle_gamma   90.00
#
_symmetry.space_group_name_H-M   'P 1'
#
loop_
_entity.id
_entity.type
_entity.pdbx_description
1 polymer ?
#
loop_
_entity_poly.entity_id
_entity_poly.type
_entity_poly.pdbx_seq_one_letter_code
_entity_poly.pdbx_strand_id
1 'polypeptide(L)'
;MPKKIAGETVLLEPSSREGTIYITAKYVYKIFGGRTNPYDELLKYKTAEARGVPLPATAKFTAQLQDGTNVQNVGGLRYSKIQGVFFQFSKGGGEKALINEINKMVNRELLKTLIAGLESAAAIGVTDPQGFISFNSNPPLTFIDLHYRGTPNIVSFQDSITAAESRLQVLG
;
A
#
# COMPACT_ATOMS: atom_id res chain seq x y z
N MET A 1 11.93 22.14 -16.14
CA MET A 1 10.86 22.41 -15.14
C MET A 1 10.63 21.14 -14.34
N PRO A 2 10.35 21.20 -13.03
CA PRO A 2 10.04 20.01 -12.25
C PRO A 2 8.76 19.36 -12.76
N LYS A 3 8.72 18.01 -12.80
CA LYS A 3 7.53 17.25 -13.15
C LYS A 3 6.42 17.53 -12.13
N LYS A 4 5.19 17.72 -12.60
CA LYS A 4 4.02 17.99 -11.75
C LYS A 4 2.85 17.11 -12.11
N ILE A 5 2.06 16.75 -11.10
CA ILE A 5 0.77 16.07 -11.26
C ILE A 5 -0.27 16.77 -10.40
N ALA A 6 -1.43 17.09 -10.96
CA ALA A 6 -2.46 17.87 -10.26
C ALA A 6 -1.94 19.20 -9.66
N GLY A 7 -0.95 19.81 -10.32
CA GLY A 7 -0.30 21.03 -9.85
C GLY A 7 0.76 20.83 -8.75
N GLU A 8 0.94 19.60 -8.26
CA GLU A 8 1.91 19.26 -7.22
C GLU A 8 3.23 18.76 -7.79
N THR A 9 4.34 19.18 -7.19
CA THR A 9 5.68 18.69 -7.55
C THR A 9 5.82 17.20 -7.23
N VAL A 10 6.26 16.43 -8.22
CA VAL A 10 6.66 15.03 -8.06
C VAL A 10 8.00 14.96 -7.34
N LEU A 11 8.04 14.24 -6.22
CA LEU A 11 9.24 14.01 -5.40
C LEU A 11 9.92 12.69 -5.75
N LEU A 12 9.14 11.65 -6.06
CA LEU A 12 9.64 10.33 -6.44
C LEU A 12 8.75 9.70 -7.53
N GLU A 13 9.37 8.96 -8.43
CA GLU A 13 8.71 8.21 -9.51
C GLU A 13 9.21 6.76 -9.52
N PRO A 14 8.70 5.88 -8.63
CA PRO A 14 9.05 4.47 -8.66
C PRO A 14 8.53 3.80 -9.94
N SER A 15 9.40 3.07 -10.62
CA SER A 15 9.00 2.23 -11.76
C SER A 15 8.07 1.11 -11.31
N SER A 16 6.92 0.96 -11.95
CA SER A 16 6.05 -0.22 -11.83
C SER A 16 5.75 -0.78 -13.23
N ARG A 17 5.55 -2.10 -13.30
CA ARG A 17 5.22 -2.80 -14.56
C ARG A 17 3.79 -2.53 -15.04
N GLU A 18 2.90 -2.13 -14.13
CA GLU A 18 1.46 -2.00 -14.40
C GLU A 18 0.99 -0.55 -14.54
N GLY A 19 1.87 0.39 -14.22
CA GLY A 19 1.57 1.81 -14.20
C GLY A 19 2.73 2.63 -13.66
N THR A 20 2.56 3.94 -13.62
CA THR A 20 3.55 4.85 -13.04
C THR A 20 3.04 5.39 -11.72
N ILE A 21 3.89 5.33 -10.69
CA ILE A 21 3.58 5.87 -9.37
C ILE A 21 4.27 7.23 -9.25
N TYR A 22 3.49 8.27 -8.91
CA TYR A 22 4.00 9.60 -8.61
C TYR A 22 3.75 9.92 -7.14
N ILE A 23 4.83 10.15 -6.40
CA ILE A 23 4.76 10.53 -4.99
C ILE A 23 4.97 12.04 -4.90
N THR A 24 4.03 12.74 -4.31
CA THR A 24 4.08 14.18 -4.04
C THR A 24 4.22 14.44 -2.55
N ALA A 25 4.26 15.72 -2.15
CA ALA A 25 4.26 16.07 -0.75
C ALA A 25 3.00 15.60 0.00
N LYS A 26 1.84 15.52 -0.68
CA LYS A 26 0.53 15.27 -0.06
C LYS A 26 -0.12 13.95 -0.45
N TYR A 27 0.10 13.48 -1.67
CA TYR A 27 -0.57 12.31 -2.23
C TYR A 27 0.37 11.40 -3.00
N VAL A 28 -0.06 10.15 -3.15
CA VAL A 28 0.51 9.20 -4.10
C VAL A 28 -0.50 9.02 -5.24
N TYR A 29 -0.04 9.06 -6.48
CA TYR A 29 -0.87 8.87 -7.66
C TYR A 29 -0.38 7.63 -8.42
N LYS A 30 -1.26 6.66 -8.67
CA LYS A 30 -0.99 5.54 -9.59
C LYS A 30 -1.75 5.80 -10.88
N ILE A 31 -1.02 6.02 -11.96
CA ILE A 31 -1.55 6.09 -13.32
C ILE A 31 -1.40 4.71 -13.93
N PHE A 32 -2.50 4.11 -14.37
CA PHE A 32 -2.42 2.80 -15.03
C PHE A 32 -2.22 2.95 -16.54
N GLY A 33 -1.62 1.93 -17.15
CA GLY A 33 -1.55 1.83 -18.61
C GLY A 33 -2.93 1.71 -19.25
N GLY A 34 -3.02 1.95 -20.56
CA GLY A 34 -4.29 2.05 -21.31
C GLY A 34 -5.18 0.79 -21.36
N ARG A 35 -4.80 -0.30 -20.70
CA ARG A 35 -5.59 -1.55 -20.59
C ARG A 35 -6.26 -1.73 -19.22
N THR A 36 -5.96 -0.88 -18.26
CA THR A 36 -6.50 -0.99 -16.89
C THR A 36 -7.50 0.13 -16.64
N ASN A 37 -8.72 -0.25 -16.29
CA ASN A 37 -9.77 0.69 -15.94
C ASN A 37 -9.66 1.10 -14.46
N PRO A 38 -9.45 2.39 -14.13
CA PRO A 38 -9.36 2.85 -12.74
C PRO A 38 -10.63 2.57 -11.91
N TYR A 39 -11.79 2.40 -12.54
CA TYR A 39 -13.03 2.04 -11.85
C TYR A 39 -12.99 0.62 -11.30
N ASP A 40 -12.49 -0.33 -12.09
CA ASP A 40 -12.37 -1.73 -11.67
C ASP A 40 -11.33 -1.87 -10.55
N GLU A 41 -10.23 -1.12 -10.66
CA GLU A 41 -9.21 -1.04 -9.60
C GLU A 41 -9.75 -0.38 -8.33
N LEU A 42 -10.51 0.71 -8.43
CA LEU A 42 -11.13 1.32 -7.26
C LEU A 42 -12.11 0.35 -6.57
N LEU A 43 -12.90 -0.39 -7.35
CA LEU A 43 -13.85 -1.37 -6.82
C LEU A 43 -13.13 -2.50 -6.08
N LYS A 44 -11.99 -3.00 -6.60
CA LYS A 44 -11.14 -3.97 -5.91
C LYS A 44 -10.66 -3.44 -4.55
N TYR A 45 -10.18 -2.19 -4.51
CA TYR A 45 -9.75 -1.56 -3.26
C TYR A 45 -10.91 -1.43 -2.28
N LYS A 46 -12.07 -0.92 -2.72
CA LYS A 46 -13.24 -0.79 -1.84
C LYS A 46 -13.77 -2.13 -1.33
N THR A 47 -13.70 -3.18 -2.15
CA THR A 47 -14.08 -4.53 -1.74
C THR A 47 -13.15 -5.10 -0.68
N ALA A 48 -11.84 -4.87 -0.81
CA ALA A 48 -10.85 -5.32 0.16
C ALA A 48 -10.89 -4.49 1.46
N GLU A 49 -11.07 -3.16 1.36
CA GLU A 49 -11.28 -2.26 2.49
C GLU A 49 -12.50 -2.71 3.32
N ALA A 50 -13.62 -3.02 2.67
CA ALA A 50 -14.83 -3.53 3.32
C ALA A 50 -14.64 -4.89 4.01
N ARG A 51 -13.58 -5.63 3.67
CA ARG A 51 -13.19 -6.90 4.30
C ARG A 51 -12.09 -6.73 5.36
N GLY A 52 -11.78 -5.50 5.75
CA GLY A 52 -10.81 -5.21 6.82
C GLY A 52 -9.37 -5.08 6.37
N VAL A 53 -9.08 -5.13 5.06
CA VAL A 53 -7.72 -4.90 4.57
C VAL A 53 -7.35 -3.42 4.77
N PRO A 54 -6.24 -3.10 5.47
CA PRO A 54 -5.81 -1.73 5.69
C PRO A 54 -5.36 -1.10 4.36
N LEU A 55 -6.16 -0.18 3.83
CA LEU A 55 -5.90 0.54 2.59
C LEU A 55 -5.90 2.05 2.87
N PRO A 56 -5.11 2.86 2.13
CA PRO A 56 -5.15 4.30 2.26
C PRO A 56 -6.47 4.82 1.68
N ALA A 57 -6.86 6.02 2.10
CA ALA A 57 -8.00 6.70 1.50
C ALA A 57 -7.76 6.86 -0.01
N THR A 58 -8.53 6.11 -0.79
CA THR A 58 -8.35 5.98 -2.24
C THR A 58 -9.52 6.61 -2.97
N ALA A 59 -9.21 7.45 -3.95
CA ALA A 59 -10.19 8.06 -4.84
C ALA A 59 -9.70 8.04 -6.28
N LYS A 60 -10.64 7.95 -7.23
CA LYS A 60 -10.32 8.24 -8.63
C LYS A 60 -9.89 9.70 -8.78
N PHE A 61 -9.02 9.96 -9.74
CA PHE A 61 -8.68 11.32 -10.13
C PHE A 61 -8.57 11.44 -11.65
N THR A 62 -8.72 12.67 -12.11
CA THR A 62 -8.29 13.11 -13.43
C THR A 62 -7.58 14.44 -13.24
N ALA A 63 -6.36 14.56 -13.76
CA ALA A 63 -5.54 15.75 -13.57
C ALA A 63 -4.56 15.94 -14.73
N GLN A 64 -3.96 17.13 -14.82
CA GLN A 64 -2.83 17.36 -15.71
C GLN A 64 -1.55 16.76 -15.12
N LEU A 65 -0.84 15.99 -15.94
CA LEU A 65 0.57 15.65 -15.77
C LEU A 65 1.39 16.60 -16.65
N GLN A 66 2.33 17.32 -16.04
CA GLN A 66 3.28 18.17 -16.71
C GLN A 66 4.68 17.58 -16.61
N ASP A 67 5.29 17.30 -17.76
CA ASP A 67 6.67 16.84 -17.88
C ASP A 67 7.44 17.75 -18.85
N GLY A 68 8.23 18.68 -18.31
CA GLY A 68 8.86 19.74 -19.10
C GLY A 68 7.80 20.64 -19.77
N THR A 69 7.82 20.66 -21.10
CA THR A 69 6.84 21.40 -21.94
C THR A 69 5.60 20.57 -22.28
N ASN A 70 5.61 19.26 -22.00
CA ASN A 70 4.50 18.37 -22.32
C ASN A 70 3.47 18.43 -21.21
N VAL A 71 2.20 18.64 -21.58
CA VAL A 71 1.07 18.61 -20.65
C VAL A 71 0.04 17.63 -21.21
N GLN A 72 -0.37 16.66 -20.40
CA GLN A 72 -1.39 15.69 -20.76
C GLN A 72 -2.38 15.47 -19.63
N ASN A 73 -3.63 15.18 -19.98
CA ASN A 73 -4.64 14.77 -19.01
C ASN A 73 -4.47 13.28 -18.71
N VAL A 74 -4.34 12.94 -17.44
CA VAL A 74 -4.17 11.57 -16.96
C VAL A 74 -5.24 11.24 -15.94
N GLY A 75 -5.62 9.98 -15.88
CA GLY A 75 -6.53 9.44 -14.89
C GLY A 75 -5.92 8.25 -14.16
N GLY A 76 -6.42 7.96 -12.96
CA GLY A 76 -5.93 6.86 -12.15
C GLY A 76 -6.49 6.88 -10.74
N LEU A 77 -5.72 6.33 -9.80
CA LEU A 77 -6.04 6.39 -8.37
C LEU A 77 -5.11 7.36 -7.64
N ARG A 78 -5.71 8.10 -6.72
CA ARG A 78 -5.02 8.95 -5.74
C ARG A 78 -5.19 8.34 -4.37
N TYR A 79 -4.08 8.20 -3.67
CA TYR A 79 -4.00 7.72 -2.29
C TYR A 79 -3.55 8.86 -1.39
N SER A 80 -4.11 8.92 -0.17
CA SER A 80 -3.48 9.69 0.92
C SER A 80 -2.02 9.28 1.08
N LYS A 81 -1.12 10.24 1.33
CA LYS A 81 0.28 9.92 1.59
C LYS A 81 0.39 8.93 2.73
N ILE A 82 1.06 7.82 2.45
CA ILE A 82 1.37 6.79 3.44
C ILE A 82 2.76 7.08 4.01
N GLN A 83 2.91 6.91 5.32
CA GLN A 83 4.18 7.06 6.03
C GLN A 83 4.74 5.68 6.39
N GLY A 84 6.03 5.64 6.69
CA GLY A 84 6.69 4.45 7.20
C GLY A 84 7.66 3.80 6.22
N VAL A 85 8.06 2.58 6.57
CA VAL A 85 8.99 1.75 5.81
C VAL A 85 8.22 0.98 4.76
N PHE A 86 8.68 1.08 3.51
CA PHE A 86 8.13 0.32 2.39
C PHE A 86 8.47 -1.17 2.52
N PHE A 87 7.52 -2.04 2.21
CA PHE A 87 7.73 -3.48 2.06
C PHE A 87 7.07 -4.01 0.78
N GLN A 88 7.65 -5.07 0.22
CA GLN A 88 7.09 -5.85 -0.87
C GLN A 88 7.66 -7.26 -0.80
N PHE A 89 6.82 -8.28 -0.62
CA PHE A 89 7.32 -9.64 -0.33
C PHE A 89 8.12 -10.24 -1.49
N SER A 90 7.75 -9.95 -2.74
CA SER A 90 8.51 -10.39 -3.91
C SER A 90 9.88 -9.73 -4.07
N LYS A 91 10.20 -8.67 -3.30
CA LYS A 91 11.52 -8.04 -3.31
C LYS A 91 12.41 -8.62 -2.21
N GLY A 92 13.68 -8.86 -2.55
CA GLY A 92 14.68 -9.33 -1.59
C GLY A 92 14.71 -8.46 -0.33
N GLY A 93 14.41 -9.08 0.83
CA GLY A 93 14.39 -8.40 2.13
C GLY A 93 13.11 -7.64 2.47
N GLY A 94 12.09 -7.62 1.59
CA GLY A 94 10.85 -6.87 1.82
C GLY A 94 10.04 -7.39 3.01
N GLU A 95 9.85 -8.71 3.14
CA GLU A 95 9.20 -9.30 4.32
C GLU A 95 10.00 -9.05 5.60
N LYS A 96 11.34 -9.14 5.53
CA LYS A 96 12.22 -8.81 6.65
C LYS A 96 12.06 -7.34 7.09
N ALA A 97 11.85 -6.42 6.16
CA ALA A 97 11.60 -5.01 6.49
C ALA A 97 10.31 -4.86 7.29
N LEU A 98 9.24 -5.57 6.91
CA LEU A 98 7.98 -5.61 7.65
C LEU A 98 8.19 -6.15 9.08
N ILE A 99 8.83 -7.32 9.21
CA ILE A 99 9.11 -7.97 10.50
C ILE A 99 9.97 -7.09 11.41
N ASN A 100 10.99 -6.42 10.86
CA ASN A 100 11.83 -5.51 11.64
C ASN A 100 11.05 -4.32 12.21
N GLU A 101 10.07 -3.80 11.48
CA GLU A 101 9.19 -2.74 11.98
C GLU A 101 8.18 -3.24 13.02
N ILE A 102 7.63 -4.45 12.83
CA ILE A 102 6.80 -5.13 13.83
C ILE A 102 7.55 -5.25 15.17
N ASN A 103 8.82 -5.65 15.13
CA ASN A 103 9.63 -5.82 16.33
C ASN A 103 9.90 -4.51 17.11
N LYS A 104 9.76 -3.35 16.46
CA LYS A 104 9.87 -2.03 17.11
C LYS A 104 8.58 -1.60 17.81
N MET A 105 7.44 -2.21 17.48
CA MET A 105 6.17 -1.85 18.08
C MET A 105 6.16 -2.18 19.57
N VAL A 106 5.71 -1.22 20.37
CA VAL A 106 5.50 -1.35 21.82
C VAL A 106 4.04 -1.17 22.21
N ASN A 107 3.20 -0.71 21.28
CA ASN A 107 1.76 -0.52 21.50
C ASN A 107 0.99 -1.78 21.10
N ARG A 108 0.34 -2.40 22.09
CA ARG A 108 -0.44 -3.64 21.94
C ARG A 108 -1.62 -3.48 21.00
N GLU A 109 -2.34 -2.36 21.06
CA GLU A 109 -3.51 -2.13 20.20
C GLU A 109 -3.11 -1.91 18.74
N LEU A 110 -1.95 -1.29 18.50
CA LEU A 110 -1.39 -1.23 17.14
C LEU A 110 -1.02 -2.62 16.62
N LEU A 111 -0.40 -3.47 17.45
CA LEU A 111 -0.09 -4.85 17.05
C LEU A 111 -1.35 -5.67 16.75
N LYS A 112 -2.40 -5.57 17.57
CA LYS A 112 -3.69 -6.23 17.29
C LYS A 112 -4.29 -5.75 15.97
N THR A 113 -4.25 -4.44 15.71
CA THR A 113 -4.73 -3.85 14.45
C THR A 113 -3.91 -4.34 13.26
N LEU A 114 -2.58 -4.47 13.43
CA LEU A 114 -1.69 -5.02 12.41
C LEU A 114 -2.00 -6.49 12.12
N ILE A 115 -2.17 -7.33 13.15
CA ILE A 115 -2.50 -8.76 13.01
C ILE A 115 -3.80 -8.90 12.22
N ALA A 116 -4.87 -8.22 12.66
CA ALA A 116 -6.17 -8.25 11.98
C ALA A 116 -6.06 -7.80 10.51
N GLY A 117 -5.20 -6.81 10.22
CA GLY A 117 -4.95 -6.34 8.87
C GLY A 117 -4.22 -7.37 7.98
N LEU A 118 -3.20 -8.05 8.52
CA LEU A 118 -2.49 -9.13 7.83
C LEU A 118 -3.40 -10.34 7.59
N GLU A 119 -4.19 -10.73 8.60
CA GLU A 119 -5.17 -11.82 8.50
C GLU A 119 -6.25 -11.51 7.45
N SER A 120 -6.75 -10.28 7.41
CA SER A 120 -7.72 -9.84 6.39
C SER A 120 -7.14 -9.92 4.98
N ALA A 121 -5.89 -9.47 4.80
CA ALA A 121 -5.19 -9.56 3.52
C ALA A 121 -4.94 -11.02 3.09
N ALA A 122 -4.54 -11.87 4.04
CA ALA A 122 -4.39 -13.31 3.83
C ALA A 122 -5.72 -13.96 3.42
N ALA A 123 -6.82 -13.64 4.12
CA ALA A 123 -8.14 -14.22 3.89
C ALA A 123 -8.71 -13.90 2.50
N ILE A 124 -8.47 -12.69 1.98
CA ILE A 124 -8.92 -12.34 0.62
C ILE A 124 -7.98 -12.86 -0.48
N GLY A 125 -6.83 -13.41 -0.11
CA GLY A 125 -5.90 -14.02 -1.04
C GLY A 125 -4.92 -13.08 -1.71
N VAL A 126 -4.39 -12.09 -0.99
CA VAL A 126 -3.35 -11.18 -1.52
C VAL A 126 -2.09 -11.99 -1.86
N THR A 127 -1.54 -11.84 -3.08
CA THR A 127 -0.47 -12.71 -3.61
C THR A 127 0.93 -12.13 -3.62
N ASP A 128 1.07 -10.80 -3.69
CA ASP A 128 2.34 -10.11 -3.50
C ASP A 128 2.09 -8.87 -2.64
N PRO A 129 2.06 -9.03 -1.31
CA PRO A 129 1.73 -7.94 -0.41
C PRO A 129 2.76 -6.80 -0.55
N GLN A 130 2.27 -5.61 -0.91
CA GLN A 130 3.09 -4.41 -1.07
C GLN A 130 2.46 -3.22 -0.35
N GLY A 131 3.22 -2.57 0.52
CA GLY A 131 2.67 -1.51 1.35
C GLY A 131 3.72 -0.75 2.13
N PHE A 132 3.23 -0.06 3.17
CA PHE A 132 4.06 0.58 4.16
C PHE A 132 3.65 0.15 5.57
N ILE A 133 4.63 0.16 6.47
CA ILE A 133 4.44 -0.06 7.90
C ILE A 133 5.10 1.06 8.68
N SER A 134 4.45 1.52 9.74
CA SER A 134 5.02 2.46 10.70
C SER A 134 4.65 2.02 12.11
N PHE A 135 5.66 1.80 12.95
CA PHE A 135 5.49 1.29 14.32
C PHE A 135 4.74 2.24 15.26
N ASN A 136 4.52 3.49 14.85
CA ASN A 136 3.91 4.55 15.64
C ASN A 136 2.73 5.25 14.93
N SER A 137 2.24 4.72 13.80
CA SER A 137 1.05 5.24 13.11
C SER A 137 -0.20 4.40 13.39
N ASN A 138 -1.37 5.03 13.23
CA ASN A 138 -2.66 4.35 13.22
C ASN A 138 -3.42 4.72 11.93
N PRO A 139 -3.68 3.76 11.00
CA PRO A 139 -3.28 2.36 11.07
C PRO A 139 -1.75 2.18 10.95
N PRO A 140 -1.18 1.12 11.56
CA PRO A 140 0.26 0.84 11.49
C PRO A 140 0.68 0.20 10.16
N LEU A 141 -0.26 -0.39 9.43
CA LEU A 141 -0.06 -1.13 8.19
C LEU A 141 -0.94 -0.52 7.09
N THR A 142 -0.42 -0.41 5.87
CA THR A 142 -1.21 0.07 4.73
C THR A 142 -0.77 -0.54 3.39
N PHE A 143 -1.72 -1.25 2.77
CA PHE A 143 -1.90 -1.66 1.38
C PHE A 143 -1.78 -0.62 0.25
N ILE A 144 -0.83 -0.65 -0.68
CA ILE A 144 -0.83 0.29 -1.83
C ILE A 144 -0.85 -0.36 -3.22
N ASP A 145 -0.57 -1.66 -3.30
CA ASP A 145 -0.73 -2.43 -4.54
C ASP A 145 -1.35 -3.79 -4.22
N LEU A 146 -2.61 -3.96 -4.61
CA LEU A 146 -3.44 -5.05 -4.14
C LEU A 146 -3.73 -6.04 -5.27
N HIS A 147 -2.90 -7.08 -5.35
CA HIS A 147 -3.16 -8.25 -6.18
C HIS A 147 -3.73 -9.38 -5.34
N TYR A 148 -4.95 -9.82 -5.63
CA TYR A 148 -5.55 -10.95 -4.93
C TYR A 148 -6.33 -11.88 -5.86
N ARG A 149 -6.35 -13.18 -5.52
CA ARG A 149 -6.98 -14.24 -6.31
C ARG A 149 -8.37 -14.65 -5.81
N GLY A 150 -8.83 -14.09 -4.69
CA GLY A 150 -10.11 -14.43 -4.06
C GLY A 150 -10.10 -15.74 -3.27
N THR A 151 -9.00 -16.48 -3.29
CA THR A 151 -8.75 -17.66 -2.47
C THR A 151 -7.72 -17.34 -1.38
N PRO A 152 -7.92 -17.73 -0.11
CA PRO A 152 -6.98 -17.40 0.96
C PRO A 152 -5.53 -17.75 0.64
N ASN A 153 -4.60 -16.87 1.02
CA ASN A 153 -3.16 -17.02 0.83
C ASN A 153 -2.41 -16.89 2.17
N ILE A 154 -2.81 -17.71 3.14
CA ILE A 154 -2.30 -17.66 4.52
C ILE A 154 -0.79 -17.86 4.57
N VAL A 155 -0.28 -18.80 3.76
CA VAL A 155 1.15 -19.15 3.74
C VAL A 155 2.04 -17.94 3.48
N SER A 156 1.63 -17.03 2.59
CA SER A 156 2.44 -15.85 2.27
C SER A 156 2.52 -14.84 3.41
N PHE A 157 1.65 -14.92 4.41
CA PHE A 157 1.61 -14.00 5.56
C PHE A 157 2.07 -14.63 6.87
N GLN A 158 2.28 -15.96 6.89
CA GLN A 158 2.46 -16.73 8.12
C GLN A 158 3.60 -16.19 8.99
N ASP A 159 4.76 -15.91 8.42
CA ASP A 159 5.93 -15.45 9.17
C ASP A 159 5.71 -14.06 9.76
N SER A 160 5.08 -13.17 9.00
CA SER A 160 4.74 -11.81 9.44
C SER A 160 3.67 -11.79 10.53
N ILE A 161 2.65 -12.66 10.43
CA ILE A 161 1.62 -12.83 11.47
C ILE A 161 2.26 -13.40 12.74
N THR A 162 3.07 -14.46 12.60
CA THR A 162 3.76 -15.12 13.72
C THR A 162 4.69 -14.13 14.45
N ALA A 163 5.41 -13.28 13.72
CA ALA A 163 6.25 -12.24 14.30
C ALA A 163 5.43 -11.22 15.11
N ALA A 164 4.27 -10.81 14.59
CA ALA A 164 3.38 -9.87 15.28
C ALA A 164 2.75 -10.47 16.55
N GLU A 165 2.29 -11.73 16.47
CA GLU A 165 1.76 -12.47 17.62
C GLU A 165 2.82 -12.69 18.70
N SER A 166 4.02 -13.12 18.31
CA SER A 166 5.16 -13.28 19.23
C SER A 166 5.51 -11.97 19.91
N ARG A 167 5.52 -10.86 19.15
CA ARG A 167 5.77 -9.54 19.71
C ARG A 167 4.67 -9.11 20.68
N LEU A 168 3.40 -9.39 20.37
CA LEU A 168 2.27 -9.09 21.24
C LEU A 168 2.37 -9.84 22.57
N GLN A 169 2.74 -11.12 22.54
CA GLN A 169 2.95 -11.94 23.74
C GLN A 169 4.07 -11.39 24.63
N VAL A 170 5.18 -10.93 24.03
CA VAL A 170 6.30 -10.31 24.78
C VAL A 170 5.86 -9.04 25.53
N LEU A 171 4.80 -8.36 25.08
CA LEU A 171 4.29 -7.14 25.69
C LEU A 171 3.24 -7.37 26.80
N GLY A 172 2.92 -8.62 27.17
CA GLY A 172 2.00 -8.96 28.26
C GLY A 172 0.53 -8.93 27.88
#